data_AF-A0A397BS30-F1
#
_entry.id   AF-A0A397BS30-F1
#
_cell.length_a   1.000
_cell.length_b   1.000
_cell.length_c   1.000
_cell.angle_alpha   90.00
_cell.angle_beta   90.00
_cell.angle_gamma   90.00
#
_symmetry.space_group_name_H-M   'P 1'
#
loop_
_entity.id
_entity.type
_entity.pdbx_description
1 polymer ?
#
loop_
_entity_poly.entity_id
_entity_poly.type
_entity_poly.pdbx_seq_one_letter_code
_entity_poly.pdbx_strand_id
1 'polypeptide(L)'
;MGHVRQLNLDMLFELALPGIGHAWAPLHRHAHRILRALVLMYSKDRPIQASEMGAVYIRGMVNTFTGPDDIKDMAMGVLAMTADAALVRFALVEICDKWACDRVRSEPLATLLFELLKVLPSRDLPFALVVVEKMMWEEPTIMPTVYQAIAGPCDASRRIVLLEWYLRLHAQIAPAVTWHSRL
;
A
#
# COMPACT_ATOMS: atom_id res chain seq x y z
N MET A 1 41.52 5.77 4.98
CA MET A 1 40.24 5.71 4.25
C MET A 1 39.75 4.27 4.34
N GLY A 2 38.83 4.00 5.26
CA GLY A 2 38.46 2.64 5.62
C GLY A 2 37.64 1.97 4.52
N HIS A 3 38.15 0.86 3.99
CA HIS A 3 37.36 -0.13 3.29
C HIS A 3 36.33 -0.72 4.26
N VAL A 4 35.21 -0.02 4.46
CA VAL A 4 33.96 -0.72 4.78
C VAL A 4 33.74 -1.62 3.58
N ARG A 5 34.07 -2.91 3.73
CA ARG A 5 33.79 -3.95 2.73
C ARG A 5 32.41 -3.64 2.18
N GLN A 6 32.30 -3.55 0.85
CA GLN A 6 31.03 -3.64 0.14
C GLN A 6 30.37 -4.92 0.65
N LEU A 7 29.58 -4.82 1.72
CA LEU A 7 28.62 -5.83 2.07
C LEU A 7 27.83 -6.03 0.79
N ASN A 8 27.84 -7.25 0.27
CA ASN A 8 27.05 -7.59 -0.91
C ASN A 8 25.62 -7.15 -0.58
N LEU A 9 25.09 -6.18 -1.32
CA LEU A 9 23.80 -5.57 -1.04
C LEU A 9 22.68 -6.63 -1.08
N ASP A 10 22.90 -7.71 -1.84
CA ASP A 10 22.02 -8.88 -1.90
C ASP A 10 22.04 -9.66 -0.58
N MET A 11 23.23 -9.84 0.01
CA MET A 11 23.37 -10.45 1.34
C MET A 11 22.73 -9.58 2.43
N LEU A 12 22.85 -8.25 2.34
CA LEU A 12 22.18 -7.33 3.26
C LEU A 12 20.66 -7.40 3.14
N PHE A 13 20.14 -7.55 1.93
CA PHE A 13 18.72 -7.75 1.70
C PHE A 13 18.23 -9.03 2.35
N GLU A 14 18.89 -10.16 2.06
CA GLU A 14 18.56 -11.46 2.65
C GLU A 14 18.62 -11.45 4.18
N LEU A 15 19.62 -10.78 4.77
CA LEU A 15 19.73 -10.65 6.22
C LEU A 15 18.65 -9.76 6.84
N ALA A 16 18.16 -8.76 6.10
CA ALA A 16 17.12 -7.85 6.59
C ALA A 16 15.70 -8.44 6.47
N LEU A 17 15.44 -9.32 5.49
CA LEU A 17 14.11 -9.91 5.25
C LEU A 17 13.48 -10.57 6.50
N PRO A 18 14.19 -11.40 7.30
CA PRO A 18 13.63 -12.00 8.51
C PRO A 18 13.18 -10.98 9.55
N GLY A 19 13.72 -9.76 9.50
CA GLY A 19 13.39 -8.70 10.45
C GLY A 19 12.01 -8.09 10.26
N ILE A 20 11.37 -8.23 9.08
CA ILE A 20 10.06 -7.61 8.77
C ILE A 20 8.96 -8.10 9.72
N GLY A 21 8.94 -9.38 10.08
CA GLY A 21 7.92 -9.93 10.99
C GLY A 21 8.36 -10.06 12.44
N HIS A 22 9.50 -9.46 12.82
CA HIS A 22 10.12 -9.73 14.11
C HIS A 22 9.46 -8.94 15.24
N ALA A 23 9.15 -9.60 16.37
CA ALA A 23 8.45 -8.99 17.51
C ALA A 23 9.21 -7.84 18.19
N TRP A 24 10.54 -7.80 18.07
CA TRP A 24 11.36 -6.71 18.59
C TRP A 24 11.30 -5.48 17.68
N ALA A 25 10.49 -4.49 18.07
CA ALA A 25 10.19 -3.27 17.32
C ALA A 25 11.42 -2.48 16.79
N PRO A 26 12.57 -2.40 17.49
CA PRO A 26 13.78 -1.79 16.94
C PRO A 26 14.32 -2.54 15.71
N LEU A 27 14.41 -3.87 15.76
CA LEU A 27 14.90 -4.66 14.63
C LEU A 27 13.94 -4.62 13.45
N HIS A 28 12.63 -4.73 13.72
CA HIS A 28 11.58 -4.56 12.72
C HIS A 28 11.75 -3.24 11.95
N ARG A 29 11.77 -2.11 12.66
CA ARG A 29 11.92 -0.79 12.02
C ARG A 29 13.25 -0.63 11.28
N HIS A 30 14.34 -1.22 11.78
CA HIS A 30 15.63 -1.19 11.08
C HIS A 30 15.61 -2.03 9.80
N ALA A 31 14.99 -3.21 9.82
CA ALA A 31 14.82 -4.05 8.64
C ALA A 31 14.06 -3.29 7.54
N HIS A 32 12.89 -2.72 7.85
CA HIS A 32 12.13 -1.90 6.90
C HIS A 32 12.93 -0.71 6.35
N ARG A 33 13.77 -0.05 7.16
CA ARG A 33 14.63 1.05 6.69
C ARG A 33 15.70 0.55 5.72
N ILE A 34 16.39 -0.55 6.05
CA ILE A 34 17.42 -1.15 5.21
C ILE A 34 16.82 -1.56 3.87
N LEU A 35 15.71 -2.32 3.88
CA LEU A 35 15.07 -2.82 2.68
C LEU A 35 14.61 -1.67 1.76
N ARG A 36 13.96 -0.63 2.31
CA ARG A 36 13.59 0.57 1.53
C ARG A 36 14.81 1.26 0.92
N ALA A 37 15.88 1.42 1.69
CA ALA A 37 17.10 2.06 1.21
C ALA A 37 17.74 1.25 0.07
N LEU A 38 17.79 -0.08 0.19
CA LEU A 38 18.32 -0.97 -0.83
C LEU A 38 17.50 -0.88 -2.14
N VAL A 39 16.17 -0.94 -2.06
CA VAL A 39 15.29 -0.78 -3.24
C VAL A 39 15.51 0.58 -3.91
N LEU A 40 15.58 1.66 -3.13
CA LEU A 40 15.82 3.00 -3.66
C LEU A 40 17.22 3.16 -4.28
N MET A 41 18.24 2.56 -3.68
CA MET A 41 19.61 2.59 -4.20
C MET A 41 19.70 1.83 -5.52
N TYR A 42 19.19 0.60 -5.55
CA TYR A 42 19.19 -0.21 -6.76
C TYR A 42 18.32 0.37 -7.88
N SER A 43 17.27 1.14 -7.56
CA SER A 43 16.39 1.73 -8.59
C SER A 43 17.13 2.63 -9.59
N LYS A 44 18.28 3.20 -9.18
CA LYS A 44 19.10 4.06 -10.03
C LYS A 44 20.01 3.28 -10.97
N ASP A 45 20.66 2.24 -10.46
CA ASP A 45 21.75 1.55 -11.17
C ASP A 45 21.32 0.20 -11.76
N ARG A 46 20.30 -0.45 -11.17
CA ARG A 46 19.79 -1.79 -11.51
C ARG A 46 18.27 -1.88 -11.32
N PRO A 47 17.47 -1.27 -12.22
CA PRO A 47 16.02 -1.13 -12.04
C PRO A 47 15.30 -2.47 -11.92
N ILE A 48 15.65 -3.48 -12.74
CA ILE A 48 15.01 -4.81 -12.69
C ILE A 48 15.21 -5.47 -11.33
N GLN A 49 16.44 -5.46 -10.82
CA GLN A 49 16.77 -6.03 -9.51
C GLN A 49 16.03 -5.29 -8.38
N ALA A 50 15.92 -3.96 -8.49
CA ALA A 50 15.14 -3.16 -7.54
C ALA A 50 13.66 -3.55 -7.52
N SER A 51 13.06 -3.79 -8.69
CA SER A 51 11.67 -4.24 -8.82
C SER A 51 11.44 -5.59 -8.15
N GLU A 52 12.34 -6.57 -8.39
CA GLU A 52 12.26 -7.90 -7.78
C GLU A 52 12.39 -7.86 -6.26
N MET A 53 13.41 -7.15 -5.75
CA MET A 53 13.61 -6.93 -4.32
C MET A 53 12.41 -6.22 -3.69
N GLY A 54 11.88 -5.22 -4.38
CA GLY A 54 10.69 -4.50 -3.96
C GLY A 54 9.48 -5.41 -3.85
N ALA A 55 9.28 -6.32 -4.81
CA ALA A 55 8.15 -7.25 -4.80
C ALA A 55 8.25 -8.24 -3.63
N VAL A 56 9.44 -8.80 -3.39
CA VAL A 56 9.69 -9.68 -2.23
C VAL A 56 9.44 -8.93 -0.92
N TYR A 57 9.91 -7.68 -0.83
CA TYR A 57 9.70 -6.84 0.35
C TYR A 57 8.21 -6.54 0.59
N ILE A 58 7.45 -6.09 -0.43
CA ILE A 58 6.00 -5.87 -0.32
C ILE A 58 5.30 -7.11 0.21
N ARG A 59 5.54 -8.27 -0.43
CA ARG A 59 4.88 -9.51 -0.04
C ARG A 59 5.24 -9.91 1.39
N GLY A 60 6.49 -9.70 1.79
CA GLY A 60 6.93 -9.85 3.17
C GLY A 60 6.10 -9.00 4.12
N MET A 61 6.01 -7.69 3.88
CA MET A 61 5.24 -6.76 4.72
C MET A 61 3.76 -7.15 4.84
N VAL A 62 3.13 -7.49 3.71
CA VAL A 62 1.72 -7.88 3.65
C VAL A 62 1.46 -9.18 4.42
N ASN A 63 2.36 -10.15 4.29
CA ASN A 63 2.23 -11.43 4.97
C ASN A 63 2.42 -11.32 6.48
N THR A 64 3.34 -10.46 6.91
CA THR A 64 3.64 -10.23 8.34
C THR A 64 2.80 -9.14 8.97
N PHE A 65 1.86 -8.53 8.24
CA PHE A 65 0.95 -7.53 8.79
C PHE A 65 0.12 -8.15 9.93
N THR A 66 0.24 -7.57 11.12
CA THR A 66 -0.47 -8.02 12.32
C THR A 66 -1.53 -7.04 12.81
N GLY A 67 -1.42 -5.77 12.45
CA GLY A 67 -2.39 -4.76 12.85
C GLY A 67 -1.99 -3.32 12.55
N PRO A 68 -2.70 -2.35 13.13
CA PRO A 68 -2.55 -0.93 12.80
C PRO A 68 -1.13 -0.36 12.96
N ASP A 69 -0.34 -0.89 13.88
CA ASP A 69 1.03 -0.41 14.15
C ASP A 69 1.95 -0.56 12.92
N ASP A 70 1.66 -1.52 12.04
CA ASP A 70 2.44 -1.82 10.84
C ASP A 70 2.09 -0.88 9.67
N ILE A 71 0.94 -0.18 9.71
CA ILE A 71 0.44 0.66 8.58
C ILE A 71 1.49 1.66 8.13
N LYS A 72 2.18 2.31 9.08
CA LYS A 72 3.14 3.36 8.74
C LYS A 72 4.31 2.80 7.93
N ASP A 73 4.82 1.64 8.30
CA ASP A 73 5.93 1.02 7.58
C ASP A 73 5.46 0.46 6.22
N MET A 74 4.22 -0.04 6.11
CA MET A 74 3.61 -0.39 4.82
C MET A 74 3.46 0.82 3.90
N ALA A 75 2.86 1.91 4.37
CA ALA A 75 2.67 3.14 3.61
C ALA A 75 4.00 3.65 3.06
N MET A 76 5.01 3.72 3.92
CA MET A 76 6.34 4.18 3.52
C MET A 76 7.05 3.18 2.60
N GLY A 77 6.79 1.88 2.73
CA GLY A 77 7.28 0.86 1.81
C GLY A 77 6.74 1.06 0.40
N VAL A 78 5.41 1.25 0.26
CA VAL A 78 4.78 1.57 -1.02
C VAL A 78 5.31 2.88 -1.60
N LEU A 79 5.45 3.92 -0.78
CA LEU A 79 5.94 5.22 -1.23
C LEU A 79 7.39 5.18 -1.72
N ALA A 80 8.23 4.34 -1.13
CA ALA A 80 9.61 4.12 -1.58
C ALA A 80 9.70 3.48 -2.97
N MET A 81 8.61 2.91 -3.47
CA MET A 81 8.55 2.19 -4.76
C MET A 81 7.87 3.00 -5.86
N THR A 82 7.49 4.25 -5.57
CA THR A 82 6.75 5.12 -6.49
C THR A 82 7.47 5.41 -7.81
N ALA A 83 8.77 5.17 -7.90
CA ALA A 83 9.52 5.25 -9.15
C ALA A 83 9.08 4.17 -10.17
N ASP A 84 8.64 3.01 -9.70
CA ASP A 84 8.20 1.86 -10.49
C ASP A 84 6.67 1.66 -10.40
N ALA A 85 5.98 2.00 -11.48
CA ALA A 85 4.52 1.88 -11.57
C ALA A 85 4.04 0.42 -11.46
N ALA A 86 4.78 -0.55 -11.98
CA ALA A 86 4.39 -1.96 -11.89
C ALA A 86 4.44 -2.42 -10.44
N LEU A 87 5.47 -1.99 -9.71
CA LEU A 87 5.65 -2.33 -8.31
C LEU A 87 4.60 -1.67 -7.39
N VAL A 88 4.23 -0.40 -7.66
CA VAL A 88 3.11 0.25 -6.97
C VAL A 88 1.82 -0.51 -7.18
N ARG A 89 1.51 -0.90 -8.42
CA ARG A 89 0.29 -1.65 -8.74
C ARG A 89 0.29 -3.02 -8.08
N PHE A 90 1.43 -3.70 -8.09
CA PHE A 90 1.63 -4.96 -7.38
C PHE A 90 1.35 -4.80 -5.88
N ALA A 91 1.86 -3.73 -5.24
CA ALA A 91 1.59 -3.44 -3.83
C ALA A 91 0.10 -3.27 -3.53
N LEU A 92 -0.61 -2.51 -4.36
CA LEU A 92 -2.04 -2.26 -4.19
C LEU A 92 -2.85 -3.56 -4.28
N VAL A 93 -2.48 -4.47 -5.19
CA VAL A 93 -3.12 -5.78 -5.33
C VAL A 93 -2.84 -6.65 -4.11
N GLU A 94 -1.59 -6.79 -3.67
CA GLU A 94 -1.26 -7.64 -2.50
C GLU A 94 -1.96 -7.14 -1.23
N ILE A 95 -2.04 -5.81 -1.02
CA ILE A 95 -2.76 -5.22 0.11
C ILE A 95 -4.26 -5.50 0.01
N CYS A 96 -4.85 -5.33 -1.18
CA CYS A 96 -6.27 -5.61 -1.41
C CYS A 96 -6.60 -7.09 -1.20
N ASP A 97 -5.75 -8.01 -1.67
CA ASP A 97 -5.94 -9.45 -1.53
C ASP A 97 -5.86 -9.85 -0.04
N LYS A 98 -4.88 -9.32 0.70
CA LYS A 98 -4.77 -9.53 2.15
C LYS A 98 -6.00 -9.02 2.90
N TRP A 99 -6.50 -7.85 2.53
CA TRP A 99 -7.75 -7.33 3.08
C TRP A 99 -8.94 -8.24 2.79
N ALA A 100 -9.07 -8.72 1.56
CA ALA A 100 -10.18 -9.58 1.14
C ALA A 100 -10.17 -10.93 1.88
N CYS A 101 -9.00 -11.46 2.25
CA CYS A 101 -8.89 -12.70 3.03
C CYS A 101 -9.40 -12.59 4.47
N ASP A 102 -9.27 -11.42 5.11
CA ASP A 102 -9.71 -11.20 6.50
C ASP A 102 -10.14 -9.74 6.70
N ARG A 103 -11.35 -9.42 6.22
CA ARG A 103 -11.87 -8.05 6.16
C ARG A 103 -11.97 -7.37 7.53
N VAL A 104 -12.29 -8.14 8.57
CA VAL A 104 -12.47 -7.60 9.94
C VAL A 104 -11.11 -7.24 10.55
N ARG A 105 -10.12 -8.14 10.49
CA ARG A 105 -8.79 -7.85 11.07
C ARG A 105 -7.96 -6.92 10.20
N SER A 106 -8.31 -6.80 8.93
CA SER A 106 -7.56 -6.02 7.94
C SER A 106 -8.21 -4.69 7.57
N GLU A 107 -9.22 -4.20 8.32
CA GLU A 107 -9.74 -2.83 8.19
C GLU A 107 -8.64 -1.74 8.09
N PRO A 108 -7.52 -1.83 8.83
CA PRO A 108 -6.46 -0.84 8.70
C PRO A 108 -5.78 -0.84 7.32
N LEU A 109 -5.78 -1.97 6.60
CA LEU A 109 -5.30 -2.06 5.21
C LEU A 109 -6.25 -1.36 4.23
N ALA A 110 -7.57 -1.42 4.46
CA ALA A 110 -8.53 -0.66 3.66
C ALA A 110 -8.31 0.85 3.84
N THR A 111 -8.13 1.29 5.09
CA THR A 111 -7.78 2.69 5.40
C THR A 111 -6.48 3.09 4.70
N LEU A 112 -5.45 2.24 4.75
CA LEU A 112 -4.20 2.49 4.04
C LEU A 112 -4.42 2.67 2.53
N LEU A 113 -5.20 1.80 1.88
CA LEU A 113 -5.49 1.92 0.45
C LEU A 113 -6.17 3.25 0.11
N PHE A 114 -7.12 3.71 0.94
CA PHE A 114 -7.79 4.98 0.72
C PHE A 114 -6.87 6.18 0.95
N GLU A 115 -5.99 6.12 1.96
CA GLU A 115 -4.98 7.15 2.19
C GLU A 115 -3.95 7.20 1.06
N LEU A 116 -3.58 6.06 0.46
CA LEU A 116 -2.67 6.00 -0.68
C LEU A 116 -3.21 6.75 -1.91
N LEU A 117 -4.54 6.80 -2.12
CA LEU A 117 -5.16 7.57 -3.21
C LEU A 117 -4.75 9.05 -3.20
N LYS A 118 -4.43 9.59 -2.01
CA LYS A 118 -4.07 10.99 -1.84
C LYS A 118 -2.64 11.30 -2.24
N VAL A 119 -1.74 10.34 -2.00
CA VAL A 119 -0.28 10.55 -2.04
C VAL A 119 0.40 9.87 -3.23
N LEU A 120 -0.26 8.90 -3.88
CA LEU A 120 0.30 8.24 -5.04
C LEU A 120 0.51 9.19 -6.23
N PRO A 121 1.52 8.93 -7.07
CA PRO A 121 1.70 9.65 -8.32
C PRO A 121 0.45 9.61 -9.21
N SER A 122 0.13 10.71 -9.89
CA SER A 122 -1.08 10.80 -10.74
C SER A 122 -1.18 9.73 -11.83
N ARG A 123 -0.04 9.20 -12.30
CA ARG A 123 0.00 8.11 -13.29
C ARG A 123 -0.54 6.77 -12.76
N ASP A 124 -0.50 6.58 -11.44
CA ASP A 124 -0.91 5.34 -10.78
C ASP A 124 -2.30 5.46 -10.14
N LEU A 125 -2.80 6.69 -9.98
CA LEU A 125 -4.12 6.96 -9.40
C LEU A 125 -5.25 6.20 -10.11
N PRO A 126 -5.38 6.17 -11.46
CA PRO A 126 -6.48 5.45 -12.11
C PRO A 126 -6.54 3.97 -11.73
N PHE A 127 -5.39 3.31 -11.60
CA PHE A 127 -5.33 1.91 -11.18
C PHE A 127 -5.74 1.76 -9.71
N ALA A 128 -5.26 2.64 -8.84
CA ALA A 128 -5.61 2.63 -7.43
C ALA A 128 -7.11 2.86 -7.20
N LEU A 129 -7.73 3.76 -7.99
CA LEU A 129 -9.18 3.96 -7.98
C LEU A 129 -9.92 2.68 -8.35
N VAL A 130 -9.51 1.96 -9.40
CA VAL A 130 -10.14 0.69 -9.79
C VAL A 130 -10.03 -0.37 -8.68
N VAL A 131 -8.89 -0.45 -7.98
CA VAL A 131 -8.73 -1.36 -6.82
C VAL A 131 -9.74 -1.02 -5.73
N VAL A 132 -9.87 0.27 -5.38
CA VAL A 132 -10.82 0.71 -4.36
C VAL A 132 -12.27 0.56 -4.82
N GLU A 133 -12.58 0.81 -6.09
CA GLU A 133 -13.90 0.55 -6.67
C GLU A 133 -14.29 -0.91 -6.46
N LYS A 134 -13.39 -1.85 -6.80
CA LYS A 134 -13.62 -3.28 -6.60
C LYS A 134 -13.92 -3.60 -5.13
N MET A 135 -13.14 -3.04 -4.20
CA MET A 135 -13.41 -3.22 -2.76
C MET A 135 -14.79 -2.71 -2.36
N MET A 136 -15.20 -1.53 -2.85
CA MET A 136 -16.51 -0.95 -2.54
C MET A 136 -17.67 -1.73 -3.15
N TRP A 137 -17.47 -2.37 -4.31
CA TRP A 137 -18.46 -3.28 -4.89
C TRP A 137 -18.60 -4.58 -4.09
N GLU A 138 -17.50 -5.11 -3.57
CA GLU A 138 -17.51 -6.33 -2.75
C GLU A 138 -18.03 -6.10 -1.33
N GLU A 139 -17.74 -4.93 -0.75
CA GLU A 139 -18.14 -4.55 0.61
C GLU A 139 -18.64 -3.10 0.63
N PRO A 140 -19.90 -2.84 0.25
CA PRO A 140 -20.43 -1.48 0.16
C PRO A 140 -20.49 -0.74 1.50
N THR A 141 -20.37 -1.43 2.63
CA THR A 141 -20.35 -0.81 3.96
C THR A 141 -19.13 0.08 4.19
N ILE A 142 -18.06 -0.05 3.39
CA ILE A 142 -16.84 0.77 3.50
C ILE A 142 -16.98 2.17 2.89
N MET A 143 -18.07 2.47 2.17
CA MET A 143 -18.26 3.76 1.50
C MET A 143 -18.09 4.99 2.43
N PRO A 144 -18.63 5.00 3.66
CA PRO A 144 -18.41 6.11 4.59
C PRO A 144 -16.93 6.28 4.97
N THR A 145 -16.19 5.17 5.13
CA THR A 145 -14.76 5.18 5.44
C THR A 145 -13.94 5.80 4.30
N VAL A 146 -14.28 5.45 3.04
CA VAL A 146 -13.67 6.07 1.85
C VAL A 146 -13.92 7.58 1.83
N TYR A 147 -15.16 7.99 2.08
CA TYR A 147 -15.51 9.42 2.15
C TYR A 147 -14.73 10.15 3.24
N GLN A 148 -14.64 9.57 4.45
CA GLN A 148 -13.87 10.16 5.55
C GLN A 148 -12.39 10.31 5.20
N ALA A 149 -11.80 9.31 4.55
CA ALA A 149 -10.44 9.41 4.05
C ALA A 149 -10.32 10.60 3.09
N ILE A 150 -11.15 10.69 2.04
CA ILE A 150 -11.12 11.80 1.07
C ILE A 150 -11.30 13.18 1.74
N ALA A 151 -12.20 13.28 2.72
CA ALA A 151 -12.49 14.50 3.45
C ALA A 151 -11.33 14.96 4.37
N GLY A 152 -10.43 14.04 4.75
CA GLY A 152 -9.24 14.33 5.53
C GLY A 152 -8.21 15.21 4.80
N PRO A 153 -7.04 15.46 5.43
CA PRO A 153 -5.97 16.25 4.82
C PRO A 153 -5.54 15.67 3.46
N CYS A 154 -5.61 16.49 2.41
CA CYS A 154 -5.30 16.14 1.03
C CYS A 154 -5.04 17.42 0.24
N ASP A 155 -4.23 17.34 -0.82
CA ASP A 155 -4.11 18.43 -1.79
C ASP A 155 -5.48 18.78 -2.38
N ALA A 156 -5.78 20.08 -2.54
CA ALA A 156 -7.10 20.52 -2.96
C ALA A 156 -7.49 19.99 -4.35
N SER A 157 -6.55 19.96 -5.30
CA SER A 157 -6.80 19.45 -6.65
C SER A 157 -7.05 17.95 -6.64
N ARG A 158 -6.25 17.20 -5.85
CA ARG A 158 -6.45 15.77 -5.65
C ARG A 158 -7.80 15.47 -5.01
N ARG A 159 -8.18 16.22 -3.97
CA ARG A 159 -9.46 16.04 -3.28
C ARG A 159 -10.65 16.21 -4.21
N ILE A 160 -10.64 17.21 -5.10
CA ILE A 160 -11.72 17.43 -6.07
C ILE A 160 -11.88 16.19 -6.96
N VAL A 161 -10.78 15.68 -7.53
CA VAL A 161 -10.80 14.47 -8.38
C VAL A 161 -11.35 13.26 -7.63
N LEU A 162 -10.92 13.05 -6.38
CA LEU A 162 -11.39 11.94 -5.56
C LEU A 162 -12.88 12.08 -5.19
N LEU A 163 -13.36 13.30 -4.88
CA LEU A 163 -14.77 13.54 -4.60
C LEU A 163 -15.65 13.31 -5.83
N GLU A 164 -15.25 13.81 -6.99
CA GLU A 164 -15.99 13.60 -8.24
C GLU A 164 -16.10 12.12 -8.58
N TRP A 165 -15.00 11.38 -8.45
CA TRP A 165 -14.97 9.93 -8.61
C TRP A 165 -15.91 9.24 -7.61
N TYR A 166 -15.78 9.56 -6.31
CA TYR A 166 -16.60 8.96 -5.25
C TYR A 166 -18.10 9.18 -5.49
N LEU A 167 -18.51 10.39 -5.86
CA LEU A 167 -19.93 10.71 -6.11
C LEU A 167 -20.50 9.92 -7.30
N ARG A 168 -19.72 9.78 -8.38
CA ARG A 168 -20.12 8.99 -9.55
C ARG A 168 -20.28 7.51 -9.20
N LEU A 169 -19.37 6.97 -8.41
CA LEU A 169 -19.42 5.58 -7.95
C LEU A 169 -20.58 5.37 -6.97
N HIS A 170 -20.77 6.28 -6.01
CA HIS A 170 -21.84 6.21 -5.03
C HIS A 170 -23.22 6.17 -5.70
N ALA A 171 -23.43 6.96 -6.74
CA ALA A 171 -24.68 6.92 -7.52
C ALA A 171 -24.96 5.56 -8.18
N GLN A 172 -23.92 4.76 -8.46
CA GLN A 172 -24.05 3.42 -9.05
C GLN A 172 -24.26 2.34 -7.98
N ILE A 173 -23.56 2.44 -6.84
CA ILE A 173 -23.58 1.42 -5.78
C ILE A 173 -24.78 1.58 -4.83
N ALA A 174 -25.12 2.80 -4.41
CA ALA A 174 -26.15 3.03 -3.39
C ALA A 174 -27.54 2.44 -3.74
N PRO A 175 -28.01 2.48 -5.01
CA PRO A 175 -29.24 1.80 -5.40
C PRO A 175 -29.18 0.28 -5.25
N ALA A 176 -28.02 -0.34 -5.48
CA ALA A 176 -27.86 -1.79 -5.35
C ALA A 176 -27.92 -2.24 -3.87
N VAL A 177 -27.34 -1.46 -2.95
CA VAL A 177 -27.33 -1.76 -1.51
C VAL A 177 -28.73 -1.64 -0.88
N THR A 178 -29.51 -0.65 -1.33
CA THR A 178 -30.88 -0.42 -0.84
C THR A 178 -31.90 -1.47 -1.32
N TRP A 179 -31.62 -2.16 -2.42
CA TRP A 179 -32.43 -3.29 -2.89
C TRP A 179 -32.20 -4.58 -2.08
N HIS A 180 -30.96 -4.89 -1.73
CA HIS A 180 -30.61 -6.12 -0.99
C HIS A 180 -31.03 -6.09 0.49
N SER A 181 -31.31 -4.91 1.04
CA SER A 181 -31.78 -4.70 2.42
C SER A 181 -33.31 -4.73 2.57
N ARG A 182 -34.05 -4.96 1.47
CA ARG A 182 -35.52 -5.07 1.45
C ARG A 182 -36.02 -6.51 1.23
N LEU A 183 -35.12 -7.46 1.07
CA LEU A 183 -35.38 -8.91 1.02
C LEU A 183 -35.00 -9.54 2.36
#